data_AF-A0A6L8KRM4-F1
#
_entry.id   AF-A0A6L8KRM4-F1
#
_cell.length_a   1.000
_cell.length_b   1.000
_cell.length_c   1.000
_cell.angle_alpha   90.00
_cell.angle_beta   90.00
_cell.angle_gamma   90.00
#
_symmetry.space_group_name_H-M   'P 1'
#
loop_
_entity.id
_entity.type
_entity.pdbx_description
1 polymer ?
#
loop_
_entity_poly.entity_id
_entity_poly.type
_entity_poly.pdbx_seq_one_letter_code
_entity_poly.pdbx_strand_id
1 'polypeptide(L)'
;MAATITLHCQAAVIPANSTLQVNQTLDSDNGNYFLVQQGDGNLVSYRKSDMKPLWATYANGAYTAIQQDGNLVQYNNAGAAVWASNTGGHAANPNFKLGVANNGLVYILDEGNRVIWHNKSIDPSAPTTGIPCQLGGQQIPFGVCRGFPPFRYSSIVYACTLQEALARSAPSTLGMCPPN
;
A
#
# COMPACT_ATOMS: atom_id res chain seq x y z
N MET A 1 2.62 -20.67 -32.87
CA MET A 1 3.50 -20.06 -31.84
C MET A 1 2.61 -19.43 -30.80
N ALA A 2 2.57 -19.95 -29.58
CA ALA A 2 1.79 -19.34 -28.51
C ALA A 2 2.60 -18.16 -27.96
N ALA A 3 2.06 -16.94 -28.06
CA ALA A 3 2.61 -15.79 -27.36
C ALA A 3 2.42 -16.04 -25.87
N THR A 4 3.52 -16.23 -25.14
CA THR A 4 3.51 -16.19 -23.68
C THR A 4 3.20 -14.76 -23.27
N ILE A 5 1.92 -14.46 -23.05
CA ILE A 5 1.51 -13.21 -22.41
C ILE A 5 1.88 -13.36 -20.94
N THR A 6 2.98 -12.75 -20.54
CA THR A 6 3.31 -12.56 -19.14
C THR A 6 2.28 -11.59 -18.55
N LEU A 7 1.24 -12.14 -17.93
CA LEU A 7 0.26 -11.38 -17.16
C LEU A 7 0.93 -10.90 -15.86
N HIS A 8 1.40 -9.65 -15.85
CA HIS A 8 1.91 -9.03 -14.63
C HIS A 8 0.74 -8.63 -13.72
N CYS A 9 0.40 -9.44 -12.70
CA CYS A 9 -0.33 -8.96 -11.50
C CYS A 9 0.69 -8.18 -10.66
N GLN A 10 1.11 -7.00 -11.12
CA GLN A 10 1.92 -6.11 -10.28
C GLN A 10 1.02 -4.99 -9.82
N ALA A 11 0.71 -5.01 -8.52
CA ALA A 11 0.52 -3.77 -7.76
C ALA A 11 1.59 -2.79 -8.26
N ALA A 12 1.21 -1.64 -8.82
CA ALA A 12 2.21 -0.63 -9.11
C ALA A 12 2.81 -0.22 -7.75
N VAL A 13 4.01 -0.73 -7.50
CA VAL A 13 4.76 -0.53 -6.27
C VAL A 13 6.08 0.13 -6.62
N ILE A 14 6.53 1.02 -5.74
CA ILE A 14 7.90 1.54 -5.81
C ILE A 14 8.73 0.88 -4.71
N PRO A 15 9.94 0.39 -5.02
CA PRO A 15 10.81 -0.25 -4.04
C PRO A 15 11.40 0.77 -3.07
N ALA A 16 11.92 0.29 -1.94
CA ALA A 16 12.72 1.09 -1.02
C ALA A 16 13.85 1.83 -1.73
N ASN A 17 14.27 2.96 -1.17
CA ASN A 17 15.16 3.96 -1.75
C ASN A 17 14.58 4.72 -2.96
N SER A 18 13.30 4.54 -3.27
CA SER A 18 12.59 5.37 -4.24
C SER A 18 12.05 6.65 -3.60
N THR A 19 11.98 7.71 -4.40
CA THR A 19 11.32 8.97 -4.03
C THR A 19 10.20 9.30 -5.00
N LEU A 20 9.09 9.78 -4.45
CA LEU A 20 7.98 10.39 -5.17
C LEU A 20 8.17 11.92 -5.11
N GLN A 21 8.53 12.51 -6.24
CA GLN A 21 8.68 13.96 -6.41
C GLN A 21 7.32 14.62 -6.63
N VAL A 22 7.28 15.95 -6.51
CA VAL A 22 6.09 16.75 -6.82
C VAL A 22 5.47 16.35 -8.17
N ASN A 23 4.15 16.18 -8.17
CA ASN A 23 3.30 15.76 -9.28
C ASN A 23 3.55 14.35 -9.85
N GLN A 24 4.49 13.59 -9.29
CA GLN A 24 4.62 12.18 -9.62
C GLN A 24 3.52 11.37 -8.92
N THR A 25 2.98 10.38 -9.66
CA THR A 25 1.92 9.50 -9.18
C THR A 25 2.39 8.06 -9.04
N LEU A 26 1.74 7.35 -8.12
CA LEU A 26 1.74 5.90 -8.04
C LEU A 26 0.31 5.42 -8.21
N ASP A 27 0.03 4.75 -9.32
CA ASP A 27 -1.31 4.33 -9.71
C ASP A 27 -1.67 2.94 -9.17
N SER A 28 -2.95 2.69 -8.89
CA SER A 28 -3.42 1.32 -8.65
C SER A 28 -3.55 0.55 -9.96
N ASP A 29 -3.48 -0.79 -9.91
CA ASP A 29 -3.46 -1.64 -11.11
C ASP A 29 -4.71 -1.53 -11.98
N ASN A 30 -5.87 -1.33 -11.34
CA ASN A 30 -7.13 -1.11 -12.03
C ASN A 30 -7.25 0.31 -12.59
N GLY A 31 -6.23 1.16 -12.39
CA GLY A 31 -6.16 2.53 -12.85
C GLY A 31 -7.14 3.49 -12.16
N ASN A 32 -7.91 3.06 -11.15
CA ASN A 32 -8.98 3.86 -10.55
C ASN A 32 -8.55 4.69 -9.34
N TYR A 33 -7.37 4.43 -8.80
CA TYR A 33 -6.81 5.13 -7.64
C TYR A 33 -5.37 5.52 -7.91
N PHE A 34 -4.89 6.53 -7.21
CA PHE A 34 -3.48 6.91 -7.26
C PHE A 34 -3.07 7.65 -6.00
N LEU A 35 -1.78 7.56 -5.67
CA LEU A 35 -1.09 8.35 -4.66
C LEU A 35 -0.25 9.41 -5.39
N VAL A 36 -0.22 10.64 -4.88
CA VAL A 36 0.55 11.75 -5.49
C VAL A 36 1.19 12.60 -4.41
N GLN A 37 2.45 12.98 -4.61
CA GLN A 37 3.05 14.11 -3.90
C GLN A 37 2.61 15.38 -4.61
N GLN A 38 1.67 16.13 -4.04
CA GLN A 38 1.13 17.34 -4.63
C GLN A 38 2.09 18.52 -4.48
N GLY A 39 1.93 19.51 -5.36
CA GLY A 39 2.73 20.75 -5.34
C GLY A 39 2.39 21.71 -4.20
N ASP A 40 1.26 21.50 -3.51
CA ASP A 40 0.91 22.20 -2.26
C ASP A 40 1.59 21.59 -1.02
N GLY A 41 2.31 20.50 -1.23
CA GLY A 41 3.13 19.81 -0.24
C GLY A 41 2.48 18.60 0.42
N ASN A 42 1.22 18.31 0.12
CA ASN A 42 0.56 17.12 0.66
C ASN A 42 0.92 15.85 -0.12
N LEU A 43 1.04 14.72 0.59
CA LEU A 43 0.99 13.40 -0.03
C LEU A 43 -0.45 12.89 0.07
N VAL A 44 -1.11 12.64 -1.06
CA VAL A 44 -2.56 12.40 -1.11
C VAL A 44 -2.92 11.18 -1.96
N SER A 45 -3.83 10.35 -1.46
CA SER A 45 -4.46 9.27 -2.22
C SER A 45 -5.82 9.74 -2.74
N TYR A 46 -6.10 9.45 -4.01
CA TYR A 46 -7.31 9.85 -4.71
C TYR A 46 -8.02 8.66 -5.35
N ARG A 47 -9.33 8.81 -5.52
CA ARG A 47 -10.11 8.07 -6.50
C ARG A 47 -10.20 8.89 -7.80
N LYS A 48 -9.84 8.32 -8.94
CA LYS A 48 -9.80 9.02 -10.23
C LYS A 48 -11.15 9.43 -10.77
N SER A 49 -12.19 8.61 -10.56
CA SER A 49 -13.50 8.82 -11.17
C SER A 49 -14.12 10.18 -10.87
N ASP A 50 -13.83 10.74 -9.69
CA ASP A 50 -14.38 12.00 -9.21
C ASP A 50 -13.32 12.88 -8.53
N MET A 51 -12.04 12.53 -8.67
CA MET A 51 -10.91 13.20 -8.01
C MET A 51 -11.13 13.37 -6.50
N LYS A 52 -11.83 12.42 -5.87
CA LYS A 52 -12.11 12.48 -4.43
C LYS A 52 -10.85 12.12 -3.63
N PRO A 53 -10.36 13.00 -2.74
CA PRO A 53 -9.28 12.64 -1.82
C PRO A 53 -9.80 11.60 -0.83
N LEU A 54 -9.05 10.52 -0.67
CA LEU A 54 -9.36 9.42 0.24
C LEU A 54 -8.55 9.51 1.54
N TRP A 55 -7.33 10.08 1.46
CA TRP A 55 -6.41 10.26 2.58
C TRP A 55 -5.33 11.28 2.18
N ALA A 56 -4.81 12.04 3.15
CA ALA A 56 -3.70 12.97 2.97
C ALA A 56 -2.80 13.01 4.21
N THR A 57 -1.52 13.37 4.04
CA THR A 57 -0.60 13.60 5.17
C THR A 57 -0.87 14.91 5.92
N TYR A 58 -1.53 15.88 5.30
CA TYR A 58 -1.73 17.24 5.84
C TYR A 58 -0.42 17.91 6.28
N ALA A 59 0.66 17.65 5.56
CA ALA A 59 1.99 18.14 5.84
C ALA A 59 2.50 19.00 4.67
N ASN A 60 3.52 19.82 4.94
CA ASN A 60 4.12 20.72 3.96
C ASN A 60 5.43 20.14 3.45
N GLY A 61 5.32 19.02 2.74
CA GLY A 61 6.45 18.32 2.14
C GLY A 61 6.81 18.82 0.75
N ALA A 62 7.99 18.47 0.28
CA ALA A 62 8.47 18.66 -1.08
C ALA A 62 8.56 17.33 -1.82
N TYR A 63 8.94 16.26 -1.13
CA TYR A 63 9.01 14.91 -1.70
C TYR A 63 8.73 13.87 -0.61
N THR A 64 8.35 12.66 -1.04
CA THR A 64 8.15 11.50 -0.17
C THR A 64 9.15 10.41 -0.55
N ALA A 65 9.75 9.74 0.42
CA ALA A 65 10.68 8.64 0.21
C ALA A 65 10.19 7.38 0.95
N ILE A 66 10.24 6.23 0.29
CA ILE A 66 10.23 4.94 0.99
C ILE A 66 11.68 4.56 1.30
N GLN A 67 12.04 4.57 2.57
CA GLN A 67 13.40 4.38 3.04
C GLN A 67 13.78 2.89 3.13
N GLN A 68 15.09 2.62 3.15
CA GLN A 68 15.63 1.26 3.28
C GLN A 68 15.22 0.54 4.57
N ASP A 69 14.92 1.29 5.62
CA ASP A 69 14.53 0.76 6.93
C ASP A 69 13.03 0.46 7.06
N GLY A 70 12.26 0.66 5.98
CA GLY A 70 10.82 0.42 5.92
C GLY A 70 9.96 1.63 6.25
N ASN A 71 10.57 2.80 6.49
CA ASN A 71 9.84 4.01 6.81
C ASN A 71 9.41 4.78 5.54
N LEU A 72 8.14 5.20 5.47
CA LEU A 72 7.68 6.15 4.46
C LEU A 72 7.74 7.54 5.07
N VAL A 73 8.61 8.40 4.54
CA VAL A 73 8.90 9.71 5.13
C VAL A 73 8.70 10.81 4.10
N GLN A 74 8.01 11.86 4.50
CA GLN A 74 7.87 13.08 3.72
C GLN A 74 8.87 14.12 4.23
N TYR A 75 9.55 14.80 3.30
CA TYR A 75 10.60 15.76 3.58
C TYR A 75 10.28 17.12 2.96
N ASN A 76 10.67 18.20 3.62
CA ASN A 76 10.63 19.55 3.04
C ASN A 76 11.85 19.84 2.14
N ASN A 77 11.90 21.03 1.53
CA ASN A 77 13.01 21.46 0.67
C ASN A 77 14.37 21.55 1.38
N ALA A 78 14.40 21.64 2.72
CA ALA A 78 15.63 21.64 3.50
C ALA A 78 16.11 20.22 3.86
N GLY A 79 15.40 19.18 3.42
CA GLY A 79 15.70 17.79 3.74
C GLY A 79 15.28 17.38 5.15
N ALA A 80 14.48 18.19 5.86
CA ALA A 80 13.94 17.82 7.16
C ALA A 80 12.64 17.02 7.01
N ALA A 81 12.51 15.94 7.78
CA ALA A 81 11.29 15.13 7.82
C ALA A 81 10.13 15.95 8.42
N VAL A 82 9.02 16.03 7.70
CA VAL A 82 7.79 16.74 8.11
C VAL A 82 6.63 15.80 8.45
N TRP A 83 6.71 14.55 7.99
CA TRP A 83 5.79 13.48 8.31
C TRP A 83 6.48 12.12 8.12
N ALA A 84 6.08 11.10 8.89
CA ALA A 84 6.56 9.73 8.70
C ALA A 84 5.47 8.71 9.05
N SER A 85 5.49 7.54 8.41
CA SER A 85 4.65 6.39 8.78
C SER A 85 5.07 5.74 10.10
N ASN A 86 6.27 6.08 10.60
CA ASN A 86 6.88 5.54 11.82
C ASN A 86 7.04 4.00 11.77
N THR A 87 7.36 3.49 10.59
CA THR A 87 7.56 2.05 10.33
C THR A 87 9.02 1.73 10.06
N GLY A 88 9.93 2.58 10.54
CA GLY A 88 11.38 2.35 10.42
C GLY A 88 11.88 1.29 11.40
N GLY A 89 13.18 1.01 11.33
CA GLY A 89 13.85 0.07 12.24
C GLY A 89 13.91 -1.38 11.75
N HIS A 90 13.48 -1.66 10.51
CA HIS A 90 13.56 -2.99 9.91
C HIS A 90 14.81 -3.18 9.01
N ALA A 91 15.90 -2.47 9.31
CA ALA A 91 17.12 -2.36 8.49
C ALA A 91 17.80 -3.68 8.07
N ALA A 92 17.38 -4.82 8.63
CA ALA A 92 17.82 -6.14 8.19
C ALA A 92 17.27 -6.55 6.82
N ASN A 93 16.27 -5.87 6.26
CA ASN A 93 15.60 -6.33 5.05
C ASN A 93 15.16 -5.21 4.10
N PRO A 94 15.99 -4.78 3.13
CA PRO A 94 15.75 -3.56 2.34
C PRO A 94 14.63 -3.69 1.30
N ASN A 95 13.98 -4.84 1.18
CA ASN A 95 13.02 -5.14 0.12
C ASN A 95 11.61 -4.61 0.39
N PHE A 96 11.49 -3.44 1.02
CA PHE A 96 10.22 -2.77 1.25
C PHE A 96 9.63 -2.21 -0.04
N LYS A 97 8.31 -2.18 -0.12
CA LYS A 97 7.59 -1.69 -1.29
C LYS A 97 6.41 -0.82 -0.87
N LEU A 98 6.29 0.39 -1.43
CA LEU A 98 5.12 1.25 -1.29
C LEU A 98 4.15 0.95 -2.44
N GLY A 99 2.85 0.79 -2.17
CA GLY A 99 1.84 0.50 -3.18
C GLY A 99 0.49 1.17 -2.94
N VAL A 100 -0.34 1.19 -3.99
CA VAL A 100 -1.74 1.62 -3.94
C VAL A 100 -2.65 0.47 -4.39
N ALA A 101 -3.52 0.01 -3.49
CA ALA A 101 -4.47 -1.06 -3.79
C ALA A 101 -5.65 -0.57 -4.63
N ASN A 102 -6.36 -1.48 -5.31
CA ASN A 102 -7.52 -1.15 -6.14
C ASN A 102 -8.79 -0.75 -5.37
N ASN A 103 -8.64 -0.41 -4.10
CA ASN A 103 -9.65 0.21 -3.25
C ASN A 103 -9.19 1.56 -2.67
N GLY A 104 -8.04 2.09 -3.12
CA GLY A 104 -7.47 3.38 -2.73
C GLY A 104 -6.62 3.37 -1.45
N LEU A 105 -6.34 2.19 -0.90
CA LEU A 105 -5.50 2.04 0.27
C LEU A 105 -4.02 2.11 -0.12
N VAL A 106 -3.26 2.93 0.61
CA VAL A 106 -1.80 3.07 0.46
C VAL A 106 -1.14 2.19 1.51
N TYR A 107 -0.21 1.33 1.11
CA TYR A 107 0.42 0.34 2.00
C TYR A 107 1.93 0.22 1.78
N ILE A 108 2.62 -0.29 2.81
CA ILE A 108 4.02 -0.73 2.75
C ILE A 108 4.05 -2.25 2.92
N LEU A 109 4.75 -2.95 2.02
CA LEU A 109 5.05 -4.38 2.13
C LEU A 109 6.47 -4.61 2.62
N ASP A 110 6.67 -5.68 3.40
CA ASP A 110 7.99 -6.27 3.66
C ASP A 110 8.42 -7.24 2.52
N GLU A 111 9.60 -7.85 2.67
CA GLU A 111 10.12 -8.85 1.73
C GLU A 111 9.19 -10.07 1.55
N GLY A 112 8.49 -10.45 2.62
CA GLY A 112 7.50 -11.53 2.61
C GLY A 112 6.17 -11.15 1.99
N ASN A 113 6.05 -9.94 1.41
CA ASN A 113 4.82 -9.33 0.93
C ASN A 113 3.72 -9.25 1.99
N ARG A 114 4.11 -9.11 3.26
CA ARG A 114 3.20 -8.78 4.35
C ARG A 114 3.04 -7.27 4.42
N VAL A 115 1.82 -6.79 4.59
CA VAL A 115 1.59 -5.37 4.82
C VAL A 115 2.03 -5.03 6.25
N ILE A 116 3.01 -4.15 6.38
CA ILE A 116 3.51 -3.65 7.67
C ILE A 116 2.88 -2.32 8.08
N TRP A 117 2.29 -1.61 7.11
CA TRP A 117 1.58 -0.35 7.35
C TRP A 117 0.55 -0.09 6.26
N HIS A 118 -0.55 0.58 6.61
CA HIS A 118 -1.43 1.21 5.63
C HIS A 118 -2.03 2.52 6.14
N ASN A 119 -2.43 3.40 5.23
CA ASN A 119 -2.99 4.73 5.54
C ASN A 119 -4.36 4.75 6.25
N LYS A 120 -4.93 3.56 6.49
CA LYS A 120 -6.14 3.36 7.31
C LYS A 120 -5.85 2.60 8.61
N SER A 121 -4.60 2.22 8.87
CA SER A 121 -4.21 1.64 10.15
C SER A 121 -4.43 2.76 11.16
N ILE A 122 -5.15 2.44 12.23
CA ILE A 122 -5.19 3.31 13.40
C ILE A 122 -3.74 3.49 13.83
N ASP A 123 -3.33 4.74 14.04
CA ASP A 123 -2.07 5.11 14.70
C ASP A 123 -1.77 4.09 15.81
N PRO A 124 -0.60 3.43 15.82
CA PRO A 124 -0.25 2.42 16.84
C PRO A 124 -0.29 2.94 18.29
N SER A 125 -0.56 4.23 18.52
CA SER A 125 -0.73 4.84 19.84
C SER A 125 -2.19 5.16 20.27
N ALA A 126 -3.22 4.88 19.48
CA ALA A 126 -4.62 5.17 19.89
C ALA A 126 -5.36 3.94 20.48
N PRO A 127 -6.11 4.09 21.59
CA PRO A 127 -6.74 2.96 22.28
C PRO A 127 -7.96 2.42 21.52
N THR A 128 -7.98 1.12 21.25
CA THR A 128 -9.03 0.42 20.50
C THR A 128 -10.10 -0.21 21.41
N THR A 129 -11.38 -0.01 21.10
CA THR A 129 -12.51 -0.79 21.66
C THR A 129 -13.21 -1.63 20.58
N GLY A 130 -13.25 -2.96 20.77
CA GLY A 130 -14.26 -3.89 20.22
C GLY A 130 -13.93 -4.65 18.92
N ILE A 131 -14.15 -5.99 18.88
CA ILE A 131 -13.31 -7.01 18.21
C ILE A 131 -14.03 -7.77 17.05
N PRO A 132 -13.32 -8.27 16.00
CA PRO A 132 -13.26 -9.73 15.78
C PRO A 132 -11.86 -10.25 15.36
N CYS A 133 -10.82 -10.01 16.17
CA CYS A 133 -9.74 -10.98 16.44
C CYS A 133 -9.79 -11.23 17.95
N GLN A 134 -10.68 -12.15 18.38
CA GLN A 134 -10.98 -12.41 19.80
C GLN A 134 -9.66 -12.56 20.57
N LEU A 135 -9.39 -11.65 21.51
CA LEU A 135 -8.13 -11.49 22.29
C LEU A 135 -7.05 -10.53 21.71
N GLY A 136 -7.42 -9.49 20.95
CA GLY A 136 -6.56 -8.31 20.76
C GLY A 136 -5.63 -8.32 19.54
N GLY A 137 -5.95 -9.12 18.52
CA GLY A 137 -5.23 -9.08 17.24
C GLY A 137 -5.67 -7.90 16.36
N GLN A 138 -4.70 -7.21 15.76
CA GLN A 138 -4.94 -6.28 14.64
C GLN A 138 -5.31 -7.09 13.39
N GLN A 139 -6.41 -6.75 12.71
CA GLN A 139 -6.65 -7.26 11.35
C GLN A 139 -5.55 -6.71 10.44
N ILE A 140 -4.84 -7.61 9.77
CA ILE A 140 -3.80 -7.26 8.82
C ILE A 140 -4.41 -7.33 7.40
N PRO A 141 -4.15 -6.31 6.55
CA PRO A 141 -4.57 -6.37 5.17
C PRO A 141 -3.68 -7.34 4.39
N PHE A 142 -4.31 -8.21 3.60
CA PHE A 142 -3.64 -9.11 2.68
C PHE A 142 -3.96 -8.73 1.24
N GLY A 143 -2.91 -8.60 0.42
CA GLY A 143 -3.05 -8.47 -1.02
C GLY A 143 -3.56 -9.78 -1.62
N VAL A 144 -4.68 -9.72 -2.34
CA VAL A 144 -5.23 -10.83 -3.12
C VAL A 144 -5.45 -10.35 -4.55
N CYS A 145 -5.04 -11.10 -5.58
CA CYS A 145 -5.52 -10.76 -6.93
C CYS A 145 -7.06 -11.05 -6.93
N ARG A 146 -7.86 -10.31 -7.69
CA ARG A 146 -9.29 -10.55 -7.93
C ARG A 146 -9.65 -10.47 -9.41
N GLY A 147 -10.71 -11.17 -9.83
CA GLY A 147 -11.24 -11.20 -11.20
C GLY A 147 -10.87 -12.41 -12.08
N PHE A 148 -11.71 -12.69 -13.08
CA PHE A 148 -11.46 -13.70 -14.11
C PHE A 148 -10.63 -13.10 -15.25
N PRO A 149 -9.74 -13.87 -15.90
CA PRO A 149 -9.07 -13.41 -17.12
C PRO A 149 -10.09 -12.82 -18.12
N PRO A 150 -9.83 -11.67 -18.76
CA PRO A 150 -8.57 -10.91 -18.77
C PRO A 150 -8.42 -9.87 -17.65
N PHE A 151 -9.44 -9.66 -16.81
CA PHE A 151 -9.47 -8.58 -15.83
C PHE A 151 -9.04 -9.10 -14.45
N ARG A 152 -7.72 -9.17 -14.20
CA ARG A 152 -7.17 -9.41 -12.85
C ARG A 152 -6.79 -8.08 -12.20
N TYR A 153 -7.11 -7.89 -10.92
CA TYR A 153 -6.87 -6.67 -10.16
C TYR A 153 -6.52 -6.99 -8.70
N SER A 154 -5.48 -6.40 -8.10
CA SER A 154 -5.13 -6.56 -6.68
C SER A 154 -6.15 -5.88 -5.73
N SER A 155 -6.75 -6.62 -4.81
CA SER A 155 -7.61 -6.09 -3.73
C SER A 155 -7.01 -6.41 -2.38
N ILE A 156 -7.42 -5.67 -1.35
CA ILE A 156 -7.07 -6.02 0.04
C ILE A 156 -8.24 -6.74 0.70
N VAL A 157 -7.94 -7.87 1.34
CA VAL A 157 -8.81 -8.54 2.30
C VAL A 157 -8.23 -8.34 3.68
N TYR A 158 -9.02 -7.79 4.59
CA TYR A 158 -8.66 -7.72 6.00
C TYR A 158 -9.00 -9.06 6.66
N ALA A 159 -8.02 -9.65 7.33
CA ALA A 159 -8.17 -10.88 8.08
C ALA A 159 -7.19 -10.91 9.27
N CYS A 160 -7.47 -11.75 10.26
CA CYS A 160 -6.58 -11.92 11.40
C CYS A 160 -5.42 -12.88 11.07
N THR A 161 -5.57 -13.73 10.04
CA THR A 161 -4.51 -14.63 9.56
C THR A 161 -4.50 -14.73 8.05
N LEU A 162 -3.37 -15.19 7.49
CA LEU A 162 -3.28 -15.46 6.07
C LEU A 162 -4.29 -16.54 5.64
N GLN A 163 -4.49 -17.56 6.47
CA GLN A 163 -5.44 -18.63 6.20
C GLN A 163 -6.88 -18.11 6.10
N GLU A 164 -7.24 -17.15 6.96
CA GLU A 164 -8.55 -16.51 6.94
C GLU A 164 -8.71 -15.58 5.72
N ALA A 165 -7.65 -14.86 5.32
CA ALA A 165 -7.67 -14.09 4.08
C ALA A 165 -7.86 -14.98 2.84
N LEU A 166 -7.18 -16.13 2.81
CA LEU A 166 -7.32 -17.13 1.77
C LEU A 166 -8.75 -17.71 1.73
N ALA A 167 -9.31 -18.07 2.88
CA ALA A 167 -10.69 -18.56 2.96
C ALA A 167 -11.71 -17.51 2.46
N ARG A 168 -11.50 -16.23 2.77
CA ARG A 168 -12.32 -15.11 2.29
C ARG A 168 -12.13 -14.78 0.81
N SER A 169 -11.10 -15.35 0.17
CA SER A 169 -10.79 -15.12 -1.24
C SER A 169 -11.39 -16.15 -2.21
N ALA A 170 -12.01 -17.23 -1.70
CA ALA A 170 -12.65 -18.28 -2.52
C ALA A 170 -14.20 -18.23 -2.44
N PRO A 171 -14.95 -18.52 -3.53
CA PRO A 171 -14.56 -19.35 -4.68
C PRO A 171 -14.71 -18.62 -6.03
N SER A 172 -13.60 -18.16 -6.60
CA SER A 172 -13.40 -18.03 -8.06
C SER A 172 -11.98 -17.55 -8.36
N THR A 173 -11.07 -18.46 -8.71
CA THR A 173 -9.84 -18.21 -9.51
C THR A 173 -8.65 -17.41 -8.94
N LEU A 174 -8.58 -17.15 -7.64
CA LEU A 174 -7.70 -16.10 -7.11
C LEU A 174 -6.91 -16.54 -5.88
N GLY A 175 -5.64 -16.90 -6.08
CA GLY A 175 -4.69 -17.06 -4.99
C GLY A 175 -4.18 -15.70 -4.47
N MET A 176 -3.28 -15.74 -3.49
CA MET A 176 -2.46 -14.57 -3.15
C MET A 176 -1.75 -14.05 -4.40
N CYS A 177 -1.49 -12.74 -4.45
CA CYS A 177 -0.52 -12.22 -5.41
C CYS A 177 0.80 -12.98 -5.17
N PRO A 178 1.37 -13.65 -6.18
CA PRO A 178 2.61 -14.40 -5.97
C PRO A 178 3.71 -13.45 -5.50
N PRO A 179 4.59 -13.90 -4.59
CA PRO A 179 5.87 -13.23 -4.41
C PRO A 179 6.62 -13.28 -5.74
N ASN A 180 7.27 -12.17 -6.11
CA ASN A 180 8.32 -12.23 -7.13
C ASN A 180 9.43 -13.14 -6.65
#